data_AF-A0A481V8E6-F1
#
_entry.id   AF-A0A481V8E6-F1
#
_cell.length_a   1.000
_cell.length_b   1.000
_cell.length_c   1.000
_cell.angle_alpha   90.00
_cell.angle_beta   90.00
_cell.angle_gamma   90.00
#
_symmetry.space_group_name_H-M   'P 1'
#
loop_
_entity.id
_entity.type
_entity.pdbx_description
1 polymer ?
#
loop_
_entity_poly.entity_id
_entity_poly.type
_entity_poly.pdbx_seq_one_letter_code
_entity_poly.pdbx_strand_id
1 'polypeptide(L)'
;MAPAAVVVSDRPDFLVTAEEPKSLQSIFIRDEDERPKVAYNQFSKDIPVISLSGIEGAERGRVIDEVSKACSEWGIFQVVDHGVPKELVDSMTRLSRDFFALPAEEKLKYDMRGGEPGGFVVSSHLQGESVFDWRELCIYFSYPLHQRDYSRWPVKPDGWREIVEKYSEALMGLACNMLAIVSEALGLESDAVTKACVEMDQKVVVNFYPKCPEPDMTLGLKRHTDPGTITLLLQDQVGGLQATKDDGKNWITVEPIEGAFVVNLGDHMHYLSNGKFKSADHQAVVNSNSSRLSIATFHSPAPEGIVYPLDGVVKEAEGEKCFMEEPITYAQMYSRKMSLDIELARQKKMAKVAEQEKS
;
A
#
# COMPACT_ATOMS: atom_id res chain seq x y z
N MET A 1 10.11 11.46 18.59
CA MET A 1 11.05 12.18 17.70
C MET A 1 11.32 11.27 16.52
N ALA A 2 10.87 11.64 15.32
CA ALA A 2 11.23 10.91 14.11
C ALA A 2 12.76 10.97 13.93
N PRO A 3 13.43 9.88 13.52
CA PRO A 3 14.84 9.95 13.17
C PRO A 3 15.01 10.95 12.02
N ALA A 4 15.98 11.85 12.14
CA ALA A 4 16.29 12.83 11.13
C ALA A 4 16.60 12.12 9.80
N ALA A 5 15.86 12.46 8.75
CA ALA A 5 16.11 11.96 7.40
C ALA A 5 17.49 12.44 6.95
N VAL A 6 18.45 11.51 6.86
CA VAL A 6 19.74 11.78 6.23
C VAL A 6 19.54 11.69 4.71
N VAL A 7 19.86 12.78 4.02
CA VAL A 7 19.78 12.92 2.56
C VAL A 7 20.59 11.81 1.89
N VAL A 8 19.93 10.92 1.15
CA VAL A 8 20.60 9.92 0.31
C VAL A 8 21.04 10.61 -0.98
N SER A 9 22.35 10.83 -1.16
CA SER A 9 22.93 11.70 -2.19
C SER A 9 22.69 11.26 -3.65
N ASP A 10 22.28 10.01 -3.87
CA ASP A 10 22.27 9.40 -5.20
C ASP A 10 20.85 9.14 -5.74
N ARG A 11 19.82 9.63 -5.05
CA ARG A 11 18.43 9.51 -5.48
C ARG A 11 18.14 10.50 -6.61
N PRO A 12 17.62 10.07 -7.77
CA PRO A 12 17.27 10.99 -8.84
C PRO A 12 16.07 11.85 -8.47
N ASP A 13 16.03 13.07 -9.00
CA ASP A 13 14.96 14.05 -8.79
C ASP A 13 13.62 13.62 -9.42
N PHE A 14 13.68 12.88 -10.52
CA PHE A 14 12.53 12.37 -11.29
C PHE A 14 12.96 11.16 -12.15
N LEU A 15 12.00 10.35 -12.58
CA LEU A 15 12.23 9.21 -13.48
C LEU A 15 11.95 9.55 -14.94
N VAL A 16 11.02 10.48 -15.18
CA VAL A 16 10.65 10.90 -16.55
C VAL A 16 11.51 12.09 -16.98
N THR A 17 12.55 11.84 -17.78
CA THR A 17 13.34 12.86 -18.47
C THR A 17 12.71 13.21 -19.83
N ALA A 18 13.13 14.34 -20.42
CA ALA A 18 12.70 14.73 -21.77
C ALA A 18 13.04 13.67 -22.86
N GLU A 19 14.01 12.80 -22.57
CA GLU A 19 14.35 11.62 -23.38
C GLU A 19 14.09 10.35 -22.57
N GLU A 20 13.41 9.35 -23.13
CA GLU A 20 13.21 8.05 -22.46
C GLU A 20 14.57 7.33 -22.29
N PRO A 21 14.94 6.87 -21.08
CA PRO A 21 16.23 6.22 -20.84
C PRO A 21 16.32 4.90 -21.62
N LYS A 22 17.47 4.65 -22.25
CA LYS A 22 17.72 3.44 -23.06
C LYS A 22 18.05 2.20 -22.23
N SER A 23 18.46 2.39 -20.98
CA SER A 23 18.82 1.33 -20.03
C SER A 23 18.58 1.82 -18.59
N LEU A 24 18.39 0.88 -17.66
CA LEU A 24 18.30 1.16 -16.24
C LEU A 24 19.65 1.55 -15.64
N GLN A 25 19.62 2.51 -14.72
CA GLN A 25 20.78 2.77 -13.86
C GLN A 25 20.91 1.66 -12.82
N SER A 26 22.15 1.33 -12.43
CA SER A 26 22.44 0.25 -11.48
C SER A 26 21.68 0.35 -10.15
N ILE A 27 21.37 1.57 -9.72
CA ILE A 27 20.61 1.85 -8.49
C ILE A 27 19.15 1.36 -8.55
N PHE A 28 18.62 1.00 -9.72
CA PHE A 28 17.28 0.43 -9.89
C PHE A 28 17.30 -1.08 -10.17
N ILE A 29 18.48 -1.67 -10.38
CA ILE A 29 18.60 -3.08 -10.76
C ILE A 29 18.48 -3.95 -9.51
N ARG A 30 17.48 -4.84 -9.52
CA ARG A 30 17.21 -5.81 -8.47
C ARG A 30 18.09 -7.05 -8.61
N ASP A 31 18.37 -7.68 -7.48
CA ASP A 31 18.97 -9.00 -7.43
C ASP A 31 18.04 -10.04 -8.08
N GLU A 32 18.62 -11.12 -8.63
CA GLU A 32 17.88 -12.09 -9.43
C GLU A 32 16.70 -12.73 -8.70
N ASP A 33 16.81 -12.96 -7.39
CA ASP A 33 15.75 -13.51 -6.54
C ASP A 33 14.58 -12.53 -6.30
N GLU A 34 14.82 -11.24 -6.51
CA GLU A 34 13.85 -10.15 -6.30
C GLU A 34 13.23 -9.62 -7.59
N ARG A 35 13.63 -10.13 -8.75
CA ARG A 35 13.07 -9.72 -10.05
C ARG A 35 11.65 -10.25 -10.26
N PRO A 36 10.84 -9.60 -11.13
CA PRO A 36 9.52 -10.08 -11.50
C PRO A 36 9.54 -11.56 -11.92
N LYS A 37 8.65 -12.37 -11.34
CA LYS A 37 8.55 -13.82 -11.64
C LYS A 37 7.42 -14.16 -12.60
N VAL A 38 6.44 -13.27 -12.74
CA VAL A 38 5.27 -13.43 -13.62
C VAL A 38 4.98 -12.12 -14.35
N ALA A 39 4.32 -12.22 -15.50
CA ALA A 39 4.06 -11.08 -16.37
C ALA A 39 3.04 -10.08 -15.76
N TYR A 40 3.24 -8.78 -15.98
CA TYR A 40 2.40 -7.71 -15.45
C TYR A 40 0.93 -7.72 -15.94
N ASN A 41 0.65 -8.46 -17.01
CA ASN A 41 -0.64 -8.50 -17.70
C ASN A 41 -1.20 -9.92 -17.90
N GLN A 42 -0.61 -10.94 -17.27
CA GLN A 42 -1.17 -12.29 -17.24
C GLN A 42 -2.03 -12.44 -15.97
N PHE A 43 -3.28 -12.02 -16.08
CA PHE A 43 -4.17 -11.89 -14.94
C PHE A 43 -4.68 -13.23 -14.40
N SER A 44 -4.72 -13.36 -13.07
CA SER A 44 -5.37 -14.46 -12.37
C SER A 44 -6.78 -14.06 -11.91
N LYS A 45 -7.67 -15.05 -11.82
CA LYS A 45 -9.01 -14.92 -11.24
C LYS A 45 -9.07 -15.40 -9.78
N ASP A 46 -7.92 -15.70 -9.17
CA ASP A 46 -7.85 -16.25 -7.81
C ASP A 46 -8.11 -15.19 -6.71
N ILE A 47 -7.93 -13.90 -7.03
CA ILE A 47 -8.26 -12.82 -6.11
C ILE A 47 -9.78 -12.62 -6.14
N PRO A 48 -10.49 -12.78 -5.00
CA PRO A 48 -11.93 -12.65 -4.96
C PRO A 48 -12.40 -11.25 -5.36
N VAL A 49 -13.55 -11.18 -6.02
CA VAL A 49 -14.27 -9.95 -6.33
C VAL A 49 -15.60 -9.99 -5.58
N ILE A 50 -15.79 -9.07 -4.65
CA ILE A 50 -16.90 -9.06 -3.71
C ILE A 50 -17.78 -7.84 -4.01
N SER A 51 -19.03 -8.07 -4.39
CA SER A 51 -20.01 -6.99 -4.52
C SER A 51 -20.53 -6.61 -3.13
N LEU A 52 -20.47 -5.32 -2.80
CA LEU A 52 -21.05 -4.72 -1.59
C LEU A 52 -22.52 -4.33 -1.77
N SER A 53 -23.15 -4.71 -2.89
CA SER A 53 -24.58 -4.49 -3.09
C SER A 53 -25.40 -5.24 -2.02
N GLY A 54 -26.42 -4.57 -1.47
CA GLY A 54 -27.33 -5.16 -0.49
C GLY A 54 -26.74 -5.36 0.92
N ILE A 55 -25.59 -4.76 1.22
CA ILE A 55 -24.88 -4.94 2.51
C ILE A 55 -25.64 -4.41 3.74
N GLU A 56 -26.60 -3.52 3.52
CA GLU A 56 -27.52 -3.01 4.55
C GLU A 56 -28.73 -3.92 4.78
N GLY A 57 -28.80 -5.07 4.08
CA GLY A 57 -29.97 -5.95 4.08
C GLY A 57 -29.61 -7.43 4.04
N ALA A 58 -30.37 -8.21 3.27
CA ALA A 58 -30.30 -9.67 3.26
C ALA A 58 -28.94 -10.23 2.80
N GLU A 59 -28.16 -9.48 2.00
CA GLU A 59 -26.89 -9.93 1.44
C GLU A 59 -25.71 -9.77 2.41
N ARG A 60 -25.91 -9.14 3.57
CA ARG A 60 -24.82 -8.88 4.53
C ARG A 60 -24.08 -10.15 4.94
N GLY A 61 -24.80 -11.23 5.25
CA GLY A 61 -24.21 -12.52 5.62
C GLY A 61 -23.29 -13.10 4.55
N ARG A 62 -23.73 -13.06 3.28
CA ARG A 62 -22.91 -13.49 2.13
C ARG A 62 -21.61 -12.68 2.04
N VAL A 63 -21.70 -11.35 2.16
CA VAL A 63 -20.54 -10.46 2.10
C VAL A 63 -19.56 -10.76 3.24
N ILE A 64 -20.06 -10.99 4.46
CA ILE A 64 -19.23 -11.37 5.62
C ILE A 64 -18.47 -12.67 5.34
N ASP A 65 -19.15 -13.70 4.84
CA ASP A 65 -18.53 -15.00 4.55
C ASP A 65 -17.46 -14.89 3.45
N GLU A 66 -17.74 -14.16 2.37
CA GLU A 66 -16.79 -13.93 1.28
C GLU A 66 -15.56 -13.14 1.76
N VAL A 67 -15.77 -12.09 2.57
CA VAL A 67 -14.69 -11.30 3.17
C VAL A 67 -13.87 -12.14 4.14
N SER A 68 -14.49 -12.93 5.01
CA SER A 68 -13.80 -13.82 5.95
C SER A 68 -12.86 -14.79 5.23
N LYS A 69 -13.35 -15.41 4.14
CA LYS A 69 -12.55 -16.30 3.29
C LYS A 69 -11.41 -15.56 2.60
N ALA A 70 -11.68 -14.41 1.98
CA ALA A 70 -10.66 -13.61 1.31
C ALA A 70 -9.54 -13.17 2.26
N CYS A 71 -9.91 -12.68 3.45
CA CYS A 71 -8.99 -12.22 4.49
C CYS A 71 -8.11 -13.34 5.04
N SER A 72 -8.66 -14.54 5.25
CA SER A 72 -7.92 -15.70 5.77
C SER A 72 -7.03 -16.38 4.72
N GLU A 73 -7.45 -16.45 3.45
CA GLU A 73 -6.67 -17.11 2.40
C GLU A 73 -5.58 -16.22 1.80
N TRP A 74 -5.90 -14.94 1.58
CA TRP A 74 -5.08 -14.00 0.81
C TRP A 74 -4.75 -12.71 1.58
N GLY A 75 -5.66 -12.20 2.41
CA GLY A 75 -5.53 -10.85 2.97
C GLY A 75 -5.77 -9.73 1.95
N ILE A 76 -6.06 -10.09 0.69
CA ILE A 76 -6.30 -9.18 -0.44
C ILE A 76 -7.52 -9.65 -1.25
N PHE A 77 -8.36 -8.70 -1.65
CA PHE A 77 -9.54 -8.92 -2.51
C PHE A 77 -9.94 -7.63 -3.21
N GLN A 78 -10.90 -7.71 -4.14
CA GLN A 78 -11.47 -6.55 -4.82
C GLN A 78 -12.91 -6.34 -4.38
N VAL A 79 -13.34 -5.07 -4.26
CA VAL A 79 -14.72 -4.71 -3.99
C VAL A 79 -15.33 -3.91 -5.14
N VAL A 80 -16.57 -4.23 -5.47
CA VAL A 80 -17.43 -3.51 -6.43
C VAL A 80 -18.73 -3.09 -5.73
N ASP A 81 -19.51 -2.20 -6.35
CA ASP A 81 -20.76 -1.68 -5.77
C ASP A 81 -20.56 -1.02 -4.40
N HIS A 82 -19.39 -0.45 -4.16
CA HIS A 82 -18.94 0.10 -2.88
C HIS A 82 -19.49 1.50 -2.56
N GLY A 83 -20.30 2.09 -3.44
CA GLY A 83 -20.99 3.37 -3.21
C GLY A 83 -20.14 4.63 -3.37
N VAL A 84 -18.85 4.52 -3.69
CA VAL A 84 -18.01 5.70 -4.01
C VAL A 84 -18.40 6.19 -5.41
N PRO A 85 -18.75 7.48 -5.59
CA PRO A 85 -19.19 8.00 -6.89
C PRO A 85 -18.14 7.83 -7.99
N LYS A 86 -18.55 7.32 -9.15
CA LYS A 86 -17.65 7.08 -10.30
C LYS A 86 -16.95 8.36 -10.73
N GLU A 87 -17.68 9.48 -10.78
CA GLU A 87 -17.17 10.78 -11.20
C GLU A 87 -16.05 11.28 -10.29
N LEU A 88 -16.09 10.92 -9.00
CA LEU A 88 -15.05 11.25 -8.03
C LEU A 88 -13.79 10.41 -8.29
N VAL A 89 -13.94 9.11 -8.54
CA VAL A 89 -12.85 8.19 -8.90
C VAL A 89 -12.17 8.64 -10.21
N ASP A 90 -12.97 8.96 -11.23
CA ASP A 90 -12.50 9.43 -12.53
C ASP A 90 -11.74 10.76 -12.39
N SER A 91 -12.29 11.71 -11.61
CA SER A 91 -11.64 13.00 -11.34
C SER A 91 -10.33 12.83 -10.59
N MET A 92 -10.29 11.96 -9.57
CA MET A 92 -9.09 11.70 -8.79
C MET A 92 -7.99 11.07 -9.66
N THR A 93 -8.36 10.13 -10.54
CA THR A 93 -7.43 9.49 -11.48
C THR A 93 -6.91 10.46 -12.54
N ARG A 94 -7.78 11.28 -13.13
CA ARG A 94 -7.39 12.30 -14.11
C ARG A 94 -6.41 13.30 -13.50
N LEU A 95 -6.77 13.91 -12.37
CA LEU A 95 -5.91 14.92 -11.74
C LEU A 95 -4.56 14.32 -11.32
N SER A 96 -4.55 13.09 -10.82
CA SER A 96 -3.32 12.35 -10.53
C SER A 96 -2.42 12.19 -11.76
N ARG A 97 -2.97 11.78 -12.91
CA ARG A 97 -2.21 11.69 -14.16
C ARG A 97 -1.67 13.06 -14.59
N ASP A 98 -2.51 14.09 -14.53
CA ASP A 98 -2.15 15.45 -14.91
C ASP A 98 -1.01 16.00 -14.03
N PHE A 99 -1.01 15.71 -12.71
CA PHE A 99 0.08 16.07 -11.81
C PHE A 99 1.40 15.43 -12.21
N PHE A 100 1.42 14.12 -12.49
CA PHE A 100 2.66 13.44 -12.88
C PHE A 100 3.14 13.82 -14.28
N ALA A 101 2.25 14.34 -15.12
CA ALA A 101 2.57 14.91 -16.43
C ALA A 101 3.11 16.35 -16.37
N LEU A 102 3.07 17.01 -15.20
CA LEU A 102 3.68 18.34 -15.03
C LEU A 102 5.21 18.28 -15.20
N PRO A 103 5.84 19.40 -15.59
CA PRO A 103 7.29 19.54 -15.57
C PRO A 103 7.88 19.20 -14.20
N ALA A 104 9.11 18.68 -14.19
CA ALA A 104 9.78 18.27 -12.96
C ALA A 104 9.85 19.39 -11.92
N GLU A 105 10.08 20.64 -12.36
CA GLU A 105 10.18 21.81 -11.51
C GLU A 105 8.88 22.12 -10.76
N GLU A 106 7.72 21.77 -11.32
CA GLU A 106 6.43 21.94 -10.65
C GLU A 106 6.21 20.85 -9.60
N LYS A 107 6.62 19.61 -9.87
CA LYS A 107 6.53 18.49 -8.92
C LYS A 107 7.49 18.68 -7.73
N LEU A 108 8.70 19.16 -7.99
CA LEU A 108 9.75 19.39 -6.99
C LEU A 108 9.44 20.52 -6.00
N LYS A 109 8.41 21.33 -6.22
CA LYS A 109 7.90 22.27 -5.20
C LYS A 109 7.42 21.54 -3.93
N TYR A 110 7.12 20.25 -4.06
CA TYR A 110 6.66 19.39 -2.97
C TYR A 110 7.73 18.37 -2.58
N ASP A 111 9.00 18.58 -2.89
CA ASP A 111 10.07 17.62 -2.60
C ASP A 111 10.11 17.22 -1.13
N MET A 112 10.19 15.92 -0.85
CA MET A 112 10.25 15.33 0.49
C MET A 112 11.68 14.97 0.92
N ARG A 113 12.70 15.18 0.07
CA ARG A 113 14.09 14.82 0.39
C ARG A 113 14.67 15.63 1.56
N GLY A 114 14.06 16.77 1.91
CA GLY A 114 14.40 17.56 3.09
C GLY A 114 13.86 17.00 4.41
N GLY A 115 13.07 15.92 4.38
CA GLY A 115 12.47 15.29 5.56
C GLY A 115 11.04 15.76 5.87
N GLU A 116 10.40 16.46 4.93
CA GLU A 116 9.06 17.00 5.07
C GLU A 116 8.00 15.88 5.09
N PRO A 117 6.97 16.01 5.94
CA PRO A 117 5.88 15.04 6.01
C PRO A 117 4.97 15.20 4.79
N GLY A 118 5.22 14.41 3.75
CA GLY A 118 4.40 14.38 2.53
C GLY A 118 4.86 15.36 1.45
N GLY A 119 4.34 15.14 0.24
CA GLY A 119 4.77 15.77 -1.00
C GLY A 119 5.23 14.74 -2.04
N PHE A 120 6.07 15.16 -2.97
CA PHE A 120 6.59 14.39 -4.09
C PHE A 120 7.97 13.82 -3.80
N VAL A 121 8.22 12.58 -4.24
CA VAL A 121 9.55 11.96 -4.24
C VAL A 121 9.65 10.83 -5.26
N VAL A 122 10.87 10.56 -5.74
CA VAL A 122 11.18 9.33 -6.47
C VAL A 122 11.55 8.23 -5.49
N SER A 123 10.79 7.13 -5.53
CA SER A 123 10.96 5.99 -4.62
C SER A 123 10.82 6.33 -3.13
N SER A 124 10.33 5.38 -2.33
CA SER A 124 10.17 5.54 -0.87
C SER A 124 11.29 4.88 -0.09
N HIS A 125 12.49 4.83 -0.69
CA HIS A 125 13.66 4.11 -0.22
C HIS A 125 13.96 4.36 1.26
N LEU A 126 14.08 3.26 2.02
CA LEU A 126 14.44 3.28 3.43
C LEU A 126 15.97 3.36 3.57
N GLN A 127 16.44 4.13 4.56
CA GLN A 127 17.87 4.25 4.84
C GLN A 127 18.48 2.86 5.13
N GLY A 128 19.42 2.44 4.28
CA GLY A 128 20.07 1.12 4.36
C GLY A 128 19.79 0.21 3.16
N GLU A 129 18.74 0.47 2.39
CA GLU A 129 18.50 -0.21 1.12
C GLU A 129 19.53 0.24 0.07
N SER A 130 19.85 -0.63 -0.90
CA SER A 130 20.77 -0.28 -2.01
C SER A 130 20.09 -0.12 -3.36
N VAL A 131 18.80 -0.48 -3.47
CA VAL A 131 18.06 -0.50 -4.73
C VAL A 131 16.78 0.33 -4.58
N PHE A 132 16.55 1.25 -5.50
CA PHE A 132 15.36 2.08 -5.57
C PHE A 132 14.25 1.40 -6.38
N ASP A 133 13.01 1.73 -6.03
CA ASP A 133 11.83 1.37 -6.80
C ASP A 133 11.67 2.27 -8.04
N TRP A 134 11.23 1.69 -9.16
CA TRP A 134 10.91 2.41 -10.40
C TRP A 134 9.53 3.09 -10.32
N ARG A 135 9.39 4.04 -9.40
CA ARG A 135 8.17 4.86 -9.25
C ARG A 135 8.46 6.29 -8.81
N GLU A 136 7.59 7.19 -9.23
CA GLU A 136 7.39 8.49 -8.61
C GLU A 136 6.15 8.41 -7.71
N LEU A 137 6.15 9.12 -6.59
CA LEU A 137 5.01 9.11 -5.67
C LEU A 137 4.72 10.48 -5.07
N CYS A 138 3.45 10.73 -4.80
CA CYS A 138 2.97 11.91 -4.08
C CYS A 138 2.16 11.47 -2.86
N ILE A 139 2.59 11.90 -1.66
CA ILE A 139 1.99 11.54 -0.38
C ILE A 139 1.30 12.75 0.22
N TYR A 140 0.11 12.56 0.77
CA TYR A 140 -0.50 13.56 1.64
C TYR A 140 -1.29 12.88 2.76
N PHE A 141 -1.20 13.47 3.94
CA PHE A 141 -1.92 13.05 5.14
C PHE A 141 -3.27 13.77 5.18
N SER A 142 -4.34 13.00 5.19
CA SER A 142 -5.71 13.49 5.00
C SER A 142 -6.58 13.31 6.25
N TYR A 143 -6.22 12.41 7.16
CA TYR A 143 -6.77 12.36 8.51
C TYR A 143 -5.67 12.18 9.55
N PRO A 144 -5.85 12.75 10.76
CA PRO A 144 -7.00 13.55 11.18
C PRO A 144 -7.03 14.95 10.55
N LEU A 145 -8.22 15.57 10.45
CA LEU A 145 -8.41 16.84 9.73
C LEU A 145 -7.48 17.97 10.22
N HIS A 146 -7.21 18.02 11.53
CA HIS A 146 -6.37 19.05 12.14
C HIS A 146 -4.87 18.88 11.82
N GLN A 147 -4.44 17.75 11.26
CA GLN A 147 -3.07 17.49 10.82
C GLN A 147 -2.87 17.68 9.31
N ARG A 148 -3.91 18.11 8.57
CA ARG A 148 -3.78 18.39 7.14
C ARG A 148 -2.86 19.58 6.89
N ASP A 149 -1.69 19.32 6.33
CA ASP A 149 -0.79 20.36 5.84
C ASP A 149 -1.02 20.62 4.35
N TYR A 150 -1.89 21.58 4.05
CA TYR A 150 -2.19 21.98 2.67
C TYR A 150 -1.03 22.63 1.92
N SER A 151 0.06 23.02 2.61
CA SER A 151 1.27 23.50 1.93
C SER A 151 1.99 22.38 1.18
N ARG A 152 1.77 21.13 1.59
CA ARG A 152 2.34 19.92 0.99
C ARG A 152 1.44 19.28 -0.07
N TRP A 153 0.25 19.83 -0.30
CA TRP A 153 -0.70 19.32 -1.28
C TRP A 153 -0.52 20.05 -2.62
N PRO A 154 -0.50 19.33 -3.76
CA PRO A 154 -0.48 19.95 -5.07
C PRO A 154 -1.56 21.03 -5.25
N VAL A 155 -1.16 22.18 -5.78
CA VAL A 155 -2.09 23.25 -6.21
C VAL A 155 -2.39 23.17 -7.71
N LYS A 156 -1.61 22.38 -8.44
CA LYS A 156 -1.83 22.02 -9.84
C LYS A 156 -1.92 20.50 -9.95
N PRO A 157 -2.75 19.97 -10.86
CA PRO A 157 -3.78 20.68 -11.65
C PRO A 157 -4.84 21.37 -10.78
N ASP A 158 -5.55 22.34 -11.36
CA ASP A 158 -6.63 23.06 -10.67
C ASP A 158 -7.70 22.07 -10.17
N GLY A 159 -8.23 22.31 -8.97
CA GLY A 159 -9.21 21.43 -8.33
C GLY A 159 -8.61 20.23 -7.59
N TRP A 160 -7.29 20.04 -7.59
CA TRP A 160 -6.62 18.96 -6.85
C TRP A 160 -7.09 18.83 -5.41
N ARG A 161 -6.99 19.92 -4.64
CA ARG A 161 -7.34 19.92 -3.21
C ARG A 161 -8.79 19.50 -2.97
N GLU A 162 -9.74 20.11 -3.66
CA GLU A 162 -11.16 19.83 -3.50
C GLU A 162 -11.49 18.36 -3.80
N ILE A 163 -10.92 17.81 -4.88
CA ILE A 163 -11.13 16.41 -5.24
C ILE A 163 -10.48 15.47 -4.22
N VAL A 164 -9.27 15.76 -3.76
CA VAL A 164 -8.60 14.96 -2.73
C VAL A 164 -9.39 14.96 -1.43
N GLU A 165 -9.94 16.10 -1.00
CA GLU A 165 -10.75 16.18 0.23
C GLU A 165 -11.99 15.30 0.13
N LYS A 166 -12.74 15.39 -0.98
CA LYS A 166 -13.94 14.57 -1.21
C LYS A 166 -13.61 13.09 -1.35
N TYR A 167 -12.53 12.76 -2.06
CA TYR A 167 -12.05 11.39 -2.21
C TYR A 167 -11.64 10.80 -0.86
N SER A 168 -10.85 11.54 -0.08
CA SER A 168 -10.44 11.16 1.27
C SER A 168 -11.63 10.86 2.19
N GLU A 169 -12.66 11.71 2.17
CA GLU A 169 -13.88 11.52 2.96
C GLU A 169 -14.66 10.28 2.52
N ALA A 170 -14.86 10.10 1.21
CA ALA A 170 -15.55 8.92 0.67
C ALA A 170 -14.81 7.61 1.00
N LEU A 171 -13.48 7.61 0.93
CA LEU A 171 -12.64 6.46 1.23
C LEU A 171 -12.56 6.19 2.75
N MET A 172 -12.68 7.22 3.58
CA MET A 172 -12.83 7.04 5.03
C MET A 172 -14.16 6.33 5.36
N GLY A 173 -15.26 6.76 4.73
CA GLY A 173 -16.56 6.09 4.87
C GLY A 173 -16.52 4.63 4.42
N LEU A 174 -15.93 4.36 3.25
CA LEU A 174 -15.76 2.99 2.76
C LEU A 174 -14.89 2.16 3.71
N ALA A 175 -13.80 2.71 4.24
CA ALA A 175 -12.95 2.01 5.20
C ALA A 175 -13.72 1.65 6.47
N CYS A 176 -14.48 2.57 7.06
CA CYS A 176 -15.33 2.28 8.22
C CYS A 176 -16.33 1.14 7.94
N ASN A 177 -16.99 1.14 6.78
CA ASN A 177 -17.89 0.06 6.38
C ASN A 177 -17.15 -1.28 6.27
N MET A 178 -15.97 -1.28 5.64
CA MET A 178 -15.16 -2.50 5.51
C MET A 178 -14.68 -3.02 6.87
N LEU A 179 -14.23 -2.14 7.77
CA LEU A 179 -13.81 -2.54 9.12
C LEU A 179 -14.97 -3.15 9.93
N ALA A 180 -16.20 -2.71 9.69
CA ALA A 180 -17.37 -3.32 10.30
C ALA A 180 -17.63 -4.75 9.81
N ILE A 181 -17.56 -4.98 8.50
CA ILE A 181 -17.67 -6.32 7.92
C ILE A 181 -16.55 -7.21 8.43
N VAL A 182 -15.32 -6.70 8.50
CA VAL A 182 -14.16 -7.46 9.00
C VAL A 182 -14.32 -7.82 10.48
N SER A 183 -14.92 -6.94 11.29
CA SER A 183 -15.25 -7.25 12.68
C SER A 183 -16.26 -8.40 12.78
N GLU A 184 -17.31 -8.36 11.98
CA GLU A 184 -18.33 -9.42 11.94
C GLU A 184 -17.79 -10.74 11.36
N ALA A 185 -16.88 -10.66 10.37
CA ALA A 185 -16.18 -11.81 9.82
C ALA A 185 -15.25 -12.49 10.85
N LEU A 186 -14.87 -11.78 11.91
CA LEU A 186 -14.18 -12.33 13.08
C LEU A 186 -15.14 -12.89 14.13
N GLY A 187 -16.46 -12.79 13.95
CA GLY A 187 -17.47 -13.18 14.94
C GLY A 187 -17.69 -12.13 16.02
N LEU A 188 -17.30 -10.87 15.78
CA LEU A 188 -17.37 -9.78 16.76
C LEU A 188 -18.47 -8.78 16.42
N GLU A 189 -18.75 -7.90 17.38
CA GLU A 189 -19.58 -6.71 17.15
C GLU A 189 -18.99 -5.84 16.03
N SER A 190 -19.87 -5.25 15.22
CA SER A 190 -19.54 -4.47 14.02
C SER A 190 -18.57 -3.30 14.23
N ASP A 191 -18.36 -2.84 15.47
CA ASP A 191 -17.46 -1.73 15.78
C ASP A 191 -16.16 -2.15 16.46
N ALA A 192 -15.91 -3.46 16.63
CA ALA A 192 -14.77 -3.97 17.39
C ALA A 192 -13.41 -3.52 16.82
N VAL A 193 -13.20 -3.66 15.51
CA VAL A 193 -11.95 -3.25 14.87
C VAL A 193 -11.82 -1.72 14.85
N THR A 194 -12.91 -1.00 14.57
CA THR A 194 -12.90 0.47 14.54
C THR A 194 -12.52 1.05 15.90
N LYS A 195 -13.02 0.46 17.00
CA LYS A 195 -12.61 0.82 18.38
C LYS A 195 -11.12 0.57 18.66
N ALA A 196 -10.54 -0.48 18.06
CA ALA A 196 -9.12 -0.76 18.16
C ALA A 196 -8.26 0.20 17.30
N CYS A 197 -8.82 0.77 16.24
CA CYS A 197 -8.20 1.79 15.39
C CYS A 197 -8.39 3.20 15.99
N VAL A 198 -7.91 3.42 17.21
CA VAL A 198 -8.02 4.70 17.93
C VAL A 198 -7.42 5.83 17.08
N GLU A 199 -8.20 6.91 16.90
CA GLU A 199 -7.84 8.11 16.13
C GLU A 199 -7.24 7.75 14.76
N MET A 200 -8.07 7.15 13.91
CA MET A 200 -7.64 6.60 12.62
C MET A 200 -6.98 7.65 11.71
N ASP A 201 -5.68 7.46 11.49
CA ASP A 201 -4.89 8.20 10.52
C ASP A 201 -5.23 7.74 9.11
N GLN A 202 -5.30 8.70 8.18
CA GLN A 202 -5.43 8.42 6.76
C GLN A 202 -4.33 9.09 5.97
N LYS A 203 -3.66 8.29 5.14
CA LYS A 203 -2.63 8.75 4.22
C LYS A 203 -2.98 8.28 2.81
N VAL A 204 -2.96 9.19 1.85
CA VAL A 204 -3.13 8.87 0.44
C VAL A 204 -1.77 8.93 -0.24
N VAL A 205 -1.48 7.91 -1.04
CA VAL A 205 -0.24 7.79 -1.81
C VAL A 205 -0.59 7.54 -3.27
N VAL A 206 -0.37 8.56 -4.09
CA VAL A 206 -0.49 8.46 -5.54
C VAL A 206 0.83 7.94 -6.07
N ASN A 207 0.81 6.78 -6.72
CA ASN A 207 1.98 6.13 -7.30
C ASN A 207 1.90 6.21 -8.82
N PHE A 208 2.99 6.65 -9.44
CA PHE A 208 3.16 6.69 -10.89
C PHE A 208 4.38 5.88 -11.30
N TYR A 209 4.16 4.90 -12.16
CA TYR A 209 5.18 4.00 -12.67
C TYR A 209 5.37 4.34 -14.16
N PRO A 210 6.43 5.08 -14.52
CA PRO A 210 6.70 5.36 -15.93
C PRO A 210 7.11 4.08 -16.66
N LYS A 211 7.07 4.14 -18.00
CA LYS A 211 7.60 3.05 -18.84
C LYS A 211 9.04 2.74 -18.42
N CYS A 212 9.35 1.46 -18.29
CA CYS A 212 10.66 1.00 -17.90
C CYS A 212 11.37 0.38 -19.11
N PRO A 213 12.63 0.74 -19.42
CA PRO A 213 13.36 0.16 -20.55
C PRO A 213 13.70 -1.32 -20.34
N GLU A 214 13.93 -1.74 -19.09
CA GLU A 214 14.32 -3.11 -18.73
C GLU A 214 13.43 -3.62 -17.57
N PRO A 215 12.11 -3.84 -17.82
CA PRO A 215 11.14 -4.09 -16.76
C PRO A 215 11.41 -5.38 -15.97
N ASP A 216 12.09 -6.35 -16.57
CA ASP A 216 12.44 -7.63 -15.92
C ASP A 216 13.58 -7.50 -14.90
N MET A 217 14.25 -6.33 -14.85
CA MET A 217 15.41 -6.08 -13.98
C MET A 217 15.07 -5.25 -12.74
N THR A 218 13.84 -4.74 -12.62
CA THR A 218 13.43 -3.84 -11.54
C THR A 218 12.00 -4.09 -11.06
N LEU A 219 11.60 -3.39 -10.01
CA LEU A 219 10.23 -3.37 -9.49
C LEU A 219 9.76 -1.94 -9.35
N GLY A 220 8.46 -1.72 -9.57
CA GLY A 220 7.82 -0.45 -9.29
C GLY A 220 7.61 -0.26 -7.79
N LEU A 221 7.40 -1.35 -7.06
CA LEU A 221 7.40 -1.41 -5.61
C LEU A 221 7.83 -2.79 -5.18
N LYS A 222 8.87 -2.89 -4.36
CA LYS A 222 9.35 -4.16 -3.81
C LYS A 222 8.25 -4.96 -3.08
N ARG A 223 8.50 -6.26 -2.94
CA ARG A 223 7.70 -7.13 -2.06
C ARG A 223 7.62 -6.55 -0.65
N HIS A 224 6.41 -6.46 -0.13
CA HIS A 224 6.14 -6.02 1.24
C HIS A 224 4.72 -6.43 1.68
N THR A 225 4.46 -6.25 2.98
CA THR A 225 3.11 -6.15 3.53
C THR A 225 2.88 -4.74 4.06
N ASP A 226 1.64 -4.26 3.98
CA ASP A 226 1.26 -2.95 4.50
C ASP A 226 1.27 -2.97 6.04
N PRO A 227 1.85 -1.97 6.73
CA PRO A 227 1.88 -1.97 8.19
C PRO A 227 0.53 -1.61 8.84
N GLY A 228 -0.36 -0.91 8.10
CA GLY A 228 -1.61 -0.36 8.64
C GLY A 228 -2.69 -1.40 8.93
N THR A 229 -3.92 -0.92 9.16
CA THR A 229 -5.08 -1.80 9.37
C THR A 229 -5.62 -2.28 8.02
N ILE A 230 -5.97 -1.33 7.15
CA ILE A 230 -6.62 -1.58 5.86
C ILE A 230 -6.16 -0.56 4.83
N THR A 231 -5.85 -1.04 3.62
CA THR A 231 -5.52 -0.20 2.47
C THR A 231 -6.62 -0.34 1.42
N LEU A 232 -7.11 0.79 0.92
CA LEU A 232 -8.03 0.85 -0.23
C LEU A 232 -7.25 1.39 -1.43
N LEU A 233 -6.99 0.52 -2.40
CA LEU A 233 -6.17 0.79 -3.57
C LEU A 233 -7.03 0.91 -4.82
N LEU A 234 -7.02 2.09 -5.42
CA LEU A 234 -7.49 2.30 -6.78
C LEU A 234 -6.34 2.02 -7.77
N GLN A 235 -6.60 1.25 -8.80
CA GLN A 235 -5.63 0.98 -9.87
C GLN A 235 -6.21 1.33 -11.24
N ASP A 236 -5.33 1.69 -12.18
CA ASP A 236 -5.72 1.77 -13.59
C ASP A 236 -5.81 0.39 -14.25
N GLN A 237 -6.07 0.36 -15.56
CA GLN A 237 -6.29 -0.86 -16.33
C GLN A 237 -5.00 -1.45 -16.93
N VAL A 238 -3.80 -0.98 -16.53
CA VAL A 238 -2.53 -1.47 -17.06
C VAL A 238 -2.13 -2.82 -16.46
N GLY A 239 -2.55 -3.09 -15.22
CA GLY A 239 -2.11 -4.26 -14.44
C GLY A 239 -0.84 -3.97 -13.64
N GLY A 240 -0.14 -5.00 -13.18
CA GLY A 240 1.15 -4.87 -12.49
C GLY A 240 1.13 -5.00 -10.96
N LEU A 241 -0.04 -4.97 -10.30
CA LEU A 241 -0.14 -5.43 -8.92
C LEU A 241 0.02 -6.95 -8.90
N GLN A 242 0.91 -7.46 -8.05
CA GLN A 242 1.12 -8.89 -7.86
C GLN A 242 0.97 -9.25 -6.39
N ALA A 243 0.38 -10.42 -6.13
CA ALA A 243 0.15 -10.93 -4.79
C ALA A 243 0.64 -12.38 -4.66
N THR A 244 0.95 -12.77 -3.42
CA THR A 244 1.32 -14.13 -3.05
C THR A 244 0.64 -14.49 -1.74
N LYS A 245 0.34 -15.78 -1.54
CA LYS A 245 -0.23 -16.29 -0.28
C LYS A 245 0.65 -17.33 0.40
N ASP A 246 1.83 -17.58 -0.15
CA ASP A 246 2.74 -18.67 0.20
C ASP A 246 4.20 -18.21 0.26
N ASP A 247 4.40 -17.02 0.82
CA ASP A 247 5.71 -16.45 1.11
C ASP A 247 6.58 -16.24 -0.15
N GLY A 248 5.94 -15.79 -1.24
CA GLY A 248 6.63 -15.43 -2.48
C GLY A 248 7.09 -16.61 -3.33
N LYS A 249 6.60 -17.82 -3.02
CA LYS A 249 6.81 -19.04 -3.82
C LYS A 249 6.01 -18.98 -5.12
N ASN A 250 4.72 -18.64 -5.03
CA ASN A 250 3.84 -18.47 -6.19
C ASN A 250 3.28 -17.04 -6.21
N TRP A 251 3.49 -16.38 -7.35
CA TRP A 251 3.00 -15.03 -7.61
C TRP A 251 1.87 -15.07 -8.62
N ILE A 252 0.85 -14.24 -8.39
CA ILE A 252 -0.20 -13.99 -9.36
C ILE A 252 -0.28 -12.50 -9.66
N THR A 253 -0.67 -12.16 -10.88
CA THR A 253 -0.99 -10.78 -11.25
C THR A 253 -2.48 -10.55 -11.05
N VAL A 254 -2.81 -9.53 -10.26
CA VAL A 254 -4.19 -9.15 -9.94
C VAL A 254 -4.82 -8.49 -11.17
N GLU A 255 -5.97 -8.99 -11.60
CA GLU A 255 -6.73 -8.37 -12.69
C GLU A 255 -7.31 -7.03 -12.25
N PRO A 256 -7.01 -5.91 -12.92
CA PRO A 256 -7.68 -4.66 -12.65
C PRO A 256 -9.14 -4.74 -13.11
N ILE A 257 -10.06 -4.30 -12.25
CA ILE A 257 -11.48 -4.18 -12.58
C ILE A 257 -11.85 -2.71 -12.57
N GLU A 258 -12.49 -2.24 -13.64
CA GLU A 258 -12.88 -0.83 -13.76
C GLU A 258 -13.79 -0.41 -12.60
N GLY A 259 -13.42 0.68 -11.93
CA GLY A 259 -14.16 1.23 -10.80
C GLY A 259 -13.98 0.48 -9.48
N ALA A 260 -13.37 -0.72 -9.46
CA ALA A 260 -13.17 -1.48 -8.24
C ALA A 260 -12.03 -0.92 -7.37
N PHE A 261 -12.13 -1.16 -6.08
CA PHE A 261 -11.02 -0.99 -5.14
C PHE A 261 -10.44 -2.34 -4.77
N VAL A 262 -9.11 -2.45 -4.79
CA VAL A 262 -8.42 -3.55 -4.13
C VAL A 262 -8.33 -3.22 -2.65
N VAL A 263 -8.74 -4.15 -1.79
CA VAL A 263 -8.67 -4.06 -0.33
C VAL A 263 -7.53 -4.95 0.13
N ASN A 264 -6.58 -4.37 0.87
CA ASN A 264 -5.52 -5.11 1.56
C ASN A 264 -5.74 -5.01 3.07
N LEU A 265 -5.58 -6.13 3.77
CA LEU A 265 -5.34 -6.11 5.22
C LEU A 265 -3.85 -5.98 5.49
N GLY A 266 -3.50 -5.12 6.46
CA GLY A 266 -2.13 -4.92 6.87
C GLY A 266 -1.77 -5.65 8.17
N ASP A 267 -0.51 -5.49 8.58
CA ASP A 267 0.08 -6.16 9.73
C ASP A 267 -0.67 -5.85 11.03
N HIS A 268 -1.16 -4.62 11.19
CA HIS A 268 -1.98 -4.28 12.36
C HIS A 268 -3.22 -5.19 12.46
N MET A 269 -3.94 -5.39 11.34
CA MET A 269 -5.10 -6.27 11.32
C MET A 269 -4.72 -7.74 11.56
N HIS A 270 -3.56 -8.18 11.06
CA HIS A 270 -3.04 -9.52 11.34
C HIS A 270 -2.89 -9.74 12.86
N TYR A 271 -2.34 -8.75 13.59
CA TYR A 271 -2.27 -8.80 15.05
C TYR A 271 -3.65 -8.74 15.73
N LEU A 272 -4.53 -7.83 15.31
CA LEU A 272 -5.89 -7.72 15.88
C LEU A 272 -6.68 -9.03 15.76
N SER A 273 -6.53 -9.71 14.63
CA SER A 273 -7.18 -11.00 14.35
C SER A 273 -6.46 -12.22 14.91
N ASN A 274 -5.43 -12.03 15.74
CA ASN A 274 -4.60 -13.11 16.30
C ASN A 274 -4.05 -14.06 15.21
N GLY A 275 -3.73 -13.54 14.03
CA GLY A 275 -3.23 -14.31 12.89
C GLY A 275 -4.29 -15.00 12.03
N LYS A 276 -5.59 -14.91 12.38
CA LYS A 276 -6.70 -15.51 11.61
C LYS A 276 -6.81 -14.92 10.20
N PHE A 277 -6.55 -13.62 10.05
CA PHE A 277 -6.49 -12.96 8.76
C PHE A 277 -5.06 -12.63 8.37
N LYS A 278 -4.71 -12.84 7.10
CA LYS A 278 -3.35 -12.61 6.58
C LYS A 278 -3.12 -11.14 6.30
N SER A 279 -1.88 -10.69 6.50
CA SER A 279 -1.38 -9.49 5.82
C SER A 279 -1.24 -9.75 4.33
N ALA A 280 -1.71 -8.83 3.49
CA ALA A 280 -1.54 -8.94 2.04
C ALA A 280 -0.05 -8.82 1.65
N ASP A 281 0.55 -9.92 1.20
CA ASP A 281 1.92 -9.95 0.69
C ASP A 281 1.93 -9.70 -0.82
N HIS A 282 2.52 -8.57 -1.21
CA HIS A 282 2.35 -8.04 -2.54
C HIS A 282 3.54 -7.20 -3.03
N GLN A 283 3.58 -6.97 -4.34
CA GLN A 283 4.56 -6.11 -5.00
C GLN A 283 3.92 -5.41 -6.21
N ALA A 284 4.60 -4.42 -6.78
CA ALA A 284 4.21 -3.82 -8.05
C ALA A 284 5.33 -4.00 -9.09
N VAL A 285 5.01 -4.62 -10.22
CA VAL A 285 5.91 -4.73 -11.37
C VAL A 285 5.68 -3.60 -12.37
N VAL A 286 6.69 -3.32 -13.20
CA VAL A 286 6.63 -2.30 -14.25
C VAL A 286 6.63 -2.95 -15.63
N ASN A 287 6.46 -2.14 -16.67
CA ASN A 287 6.45 -2.60 -18.06
C ASN A 287 7.04 -1.54 -18.98
N SER A 288 7.39 -1.93 -20.21
CA SER A 288 7.98 -1.05 -21.22
C SER A 288 6.94 -0.38 -22.14
N ASN A 289 5.67 -0.80 -22.08
CA ASN A 289 4.65 -0.39 -23.06
C ASN A 289 3.83 0.81 -22.61
N SER A 290 3.57 0.96 -21.31
CA SER A 290 2.61 1.92 -20.77
C SER A 290 2.99 2.35 -19.36
N SER A 291 2.74 3.63 -19.04
CA SER A 291 2.80 4.11 -17.67
C SER A 291 1.58 3.65 -16.88
N ARG A 292 1.80 3.29 -15.62
CA ARG A 292 0.77 2.83 -14.69
C ARG A 292 0.56 3.87 -13.59
N LEU A 293 -0.68 4.02 -13.14
CA LEU A 293 -1.07 4.82 -11.97
C LEU A 293 -1.79 3.93 -10.95
N SER A 294 -1.52 4.14 -9.66
CA SER A 294 -2.38 3.64 -8.59
C SER A 294 -2.44 4.57 -7.39
N ILE A 295 -3.57 4.62 -6.71
CA ILE A 295 -3.84 5.52 -5.57
C ILE A 295 -4.17 4.67 -4.35
N ALA A 296 -3.22 4.55 -3.43
CA ALA A 296 -3.36 3.78 -2.20
C ALA A 296 -3.83 4.71 -1.08
N THR A 297 -4.94 4.37 -0.43
CA THR A 297 -5.46 5.08 0.75
C THR A 297 -5.31 4.18 1.97
N PHE A 298 -4.35 4.50 2.81
CA PHE A 298 -4.00 3.74 4.01
C PHE A 298 -4.82 4.24 5.18
N HIS A 299 -5.33 3.30 5.99
CA HIS A 299 -5.98 3.58 7.26
C HIS A 299 -5.26 2.80 8.36
N SER A 300 -4.78 3.55 9.35
CA SER A 300 -3.96 3.04 10.45
C SER A 300 -4.46 3.63 11.77
N PRO A 301 -4.23 2.97 12.91
CA PRO A 301 -4.37 3.64 14.20
C PRO A 301 -3.35 4.78 14.31
N ALA A 302 -3.62 5.73 15.21
CA ALA A 302 -2.62 6.72 15.62
C ALA A 302 -1.33 6.02 16.11
N PRO A 303 -0.16 6.69 16.05
CA PRO A 303 1.13 6.10 16.46
C PRO A 303 1.13 5.52 17.90
N GLU A 304 0.34 6.12 18.79
CA GLU A 304 0.18 5.78 20.20
C GLU A 304 -0.89 4.70 20.44
N GLY A 305 -1.67 4.37 19.40
CA GLY A 305 -2.65 3.29 19.44
C GLY A 305 -2.00 1.98 19.82
N ILE A 306 -2.64 1.23 20.72
CA ILE A 306 -2.12 -0.05 21.20
C ILE A 306 -2.52 -1.15 20.22
N VAL A 307 -1.53 -1.94 19.81
CA VAL A 307 -1.71 -3.15 19.01
C VAL A 307 -1.92 -4.32 19.96
N TYR A 308 -3.00 -5.08 19.78
CA TYR A 308 -3.35 -6.24 20.60
C TYR A 308 -4.32 -7.18 19.87
N PRO A 309 -4.25 -8.49 20.08
CA PRO A 309 -5.31 -9.41 19.66
C PRO A 309 -6.64 -9.07 20.33
N LEU A 310 -7.72 -9.03 19.55
CA LEU A 310 -9.05 -8.74 20.07
C LEU A 310 -9.53 -9.88 20.99
N ASP A 311 -10.03 -9.53 22.17
CA ASP A 311 -10.44 -10.48 23.22
C ASP A 311 -11.41 -11.57 22.72
N GLY A 312 -12.35 -11.22 21.85
CA GLY A 312 -13.32 -12.17 21.31
C GLY A 312 -12.68 -13.23 20.41
N VAL A 313 -11.59 -12.89 19.71
CA VAL A 313 -10.86 -13.81 18.83
C VAL A 313 -9.98 -14.75 19.65
N VAL A 314 -9.31 -14.25 20.69
CA VAL A 314 -8.45 -15.07 21.56
C VAL A 314 -9.28 -16.09 22.35
N LYS A 315 -10.48 -15.71 22.80
CA LYS A 315 -11.38 -16.61 23.55
C LYS A 315 -11.94 -17.76 22.71
N GLU A 316 -12.14 -17.57 21.41
CA GLU A 316 -12.56 -18.68 20.51
C GLU A 316 -11.43 -19.69 20.26
N ALA A 317 -10.18 -19.27 20.41
CA ALA A 317 -9.00 -20.07 20.11
C ALA A 317 -8.50 -20.90 21.32
N GLU A 318 -9.36 -21.32 22.25
CA GLU A 318 -8.97 -22.04 23.49
C GLU A 318 -7.93 -23.16 23.22
N GLY A 319 -6.67 -22.89 23.60
CA GLY A 319 -5.52 -23.80 23.41
C GLY A 319 -4.45 -23.30 22.42
N GLU A 320 -4.73 -22.28 21.61
CA GLU A 320 -3.77 -21.65 20.71
C GLU A 320 -2.96 -20.55 21.41
N LYS A 321 -1.67 -20.45 21.06
CA LYS A 321 -0.78 -19.41 21.62
C LYS A 321 -1.21 -18.05 21.05
N CYS A 322 -1.44 -17.08 21.94
CA CYS A 322 -1.59 -15.68 21.55
C CYS A 322 -0.42 -15.25 20.65
N PHE A 323 -0.73 -14.69 19.48
CA PHE A 323 0.28 -14.30 18.48
C PHE A 323 1.24 -13.24 19.01
N MET A 324 0.82 -12.50 20.04
CA MET A 324 1.59 -11.43 20.64
C MET A 324 1.63 -11.60 22.17
N GLU A 325 2.83 -11.61 22.74
CA GLU A 325 3.03 -11.85 24.18
C GLU A 325 2.72 -10.60 25.02
N GLU A 326 3.00 -9.40 24.51
CA GLU A 326 2.76 -8.12 25.21
C GLU A 326 2.25 -7.05 24.23
N PRO A 327 1.26 -6.22 24.64
CA PRO A 327 0.81 -5.07 23.86
C PRO A 327 1.91 -4.05 23.62
N ILE A 328 1.96 -3.53 22.39
CA ILE A 328 2.90 -2.51 21.94
C ILE A 328 2.16 -1.37 21.25
N THR A 329 2.78 -0.20 21.14
CA THR A 329 2.19 0.87 20.34
C THR A 329 2.35 0.59 18.84
N TYR A 330 1.48 1.15 18.02
CA TYR A 330 1.58 1.07 16.56
C TYR A 330 2.92 1.65 16.06
N ALA A 331 3.42 2.74 16.67
CA ALA A 331 4.74 3.28 16.37
C ALA A 331 5.87 2.27 16.65
N GLN A 332 5.78 1.50 17.73
CA GLN A 332 6.75 0.44 18.03
C GLN A 332 6.64 -0.72 17.03
N MET A 333 5.43 -1.15 16.68
CA MET A 333 5.19 -2.17 15.66
C MET A 333 5.78 -1.76 14.32
N TYR A 334 5.46 -0.55 13.85
CA TYR A 334 5.98 0.03 12.62
C TYR A 334 7.52 0.11 12.65
N SER A 335 8.11 0.61 13.75
CA SER A 335 9.56 0.72 13.89
C SER A 335 10.25 -0.64 13.86
N ARG A 336 9.67 -1.66 14.51
CA ARG A 336 10.17 -3.04 14.49
C ARG A 336 10.15 -3.63 13.08
N LYS A 337 9.03 -3.45 12.35
CA LYS A 337 8.91 -3.89 10.95
C LYS A 337 9.98 -3.25 10.07
N MET A 338 10.09 -1.92 10.10
CA MET A 338 11.09 -1.20 9.30
C MET A 338 12.52 -1.61 9.65
N SER A 339 12.82 -1.82 10.93
CA SER A 339 14.15 -2.27 11.37
C SER A 339 14.47 -3.68 10.86
N LEU A 340 13.48 -4.59 10.86
CA LEU A 340 13.64 -5.94 10.33
C LEU A 340 13.89 -5.92 8.81
N ASP A 341 13.13 -5.11 8.07
CA ASP A 341 13.31 -4.96 6.62
C ASP A 341 14.71 -4.42 6.28
N ILE A 342 15.20 -3.44 7.03
CA ILE A 342 16.56 -2.88 6.88
C ILE A 342 17.63 -3.93 7.20
N GLU A 343 17.47 -4.68 8.29
CA GLU A 343 18.43 -5.70 8.69
C GLU A 343 18.50 -6.84 7.67
N LEU A 344 17.35 -7.27 7.12
CA LEU A 344 17.30 -8.28 6.06
C LEU A 344 18.03 -7.78 4.80
N ALA A 345 17.79 -6.54 4.39
CA ALA A 345 18.49 -5.92 3.26
C ALA A 345 20.02 -5.86 3.50
N ARG A 346 20.44 -5.52 4.73
CA ARG A 346 21.86 -5.48 5.12
C ARG A 346 22.51 -6.86 5.07
N GLN A 347 21.84 -7.88 5.60
CA GLN A 347 22.33 -9.26 5.60
C GLN A 347 22.49 -9.81 4.18
N LYS A 348 21.51 -9.57 3.30
CA LYS A 348 21.61 -9.92 1.87
C LYS A 348 22.83 -9.27 1.22
N LYS A 349 23.03 -7.96 1.44
CA LYS A 349 24.19 -7.23 0.91
C LYS A 349 25.52 -7.82 1.40
N MET A 350 25.63 -8.15 2.69
CA MET A 350 26.83 -8.77 3.25
C MET A 350 27.10 -10.16 2.67
N ALA A 351 26.07 -11.00 2.51
CA ALA A 351 26.21 -12.32 1.91
C ALA A 351 26.76 -12.23 0.48
N LYS A 352 26.24 -11.31 -0.32
CA LYS A 352 26.69 -11.07 -1.70
C LYS A 352 28.15 -10.62 -1.79
N VAL A 353 28.59 -9.70 -0.92
CA VAL A 353 30.00 -9.28 -0.86
C VAL A 353 30.89 -10.47 -0.50
N ALA A 354 30.49 -11.29 0.47
CA ALA A 354 31.25 -12.47 0.87
C ALA A 354 31.32 -13.57 -0.22
N GLU A 355 30.31 -13.68 -1.09
CA GLU A 355 30.35 -14.56 -2.27
C GLU A 355 31.29 -14.02 -3.35
N GLN A 356 31.27 -12.71 -3.59
CA GLN A 356 32.17 -12.06 -4.55
C GLN A 356 33.64 -12.12 -4.13
N GLU A 357 33.95 -12.08 -2.83
CA GLU A 357 35.32 -12.26 -2.32
C GLU A 357 35.83 -13.71 -2.39
N LYS A 358 34.93 -14.69 -2.59
CA LYS A 358 35.27 -16.12 -2.71
C LYS A 358 35.36 -16.59 -4.16
N SER A 359 34.89 -15.80 -5.12
CA SER A 359 34.99 -16.05 -6.57
C SER A 359 36.21 -15.36 -7.16
#